data_AF-A0A2W5T7N2-F1
#
_entry.id   AF-A0A2W5T7N2-F1
#
_cell.length_a   1.000
_cell.length_b   1.000
_cell.length_c   1.000
_cell.angle_alpha   90.00
_cell.angle_beta   90.00
_cell.angle_gamma   90.00
#
_symmetry.space_group_name_H-M   'P 1'
#
loop_
_entity.id
_entity.type
_entity.pdbx_description
1 polymer ?
#
loop_
_entity_poly.entity_id
_entity_poly.type
_entity_poly.pdbx_seq_one_letter_code
_entity_poly.pdbx_strand_id
1 'polypeptide(L)'
;MRALLRIGLFICAVTLSACGSSQQCAPSNCSGCCSADGTCESGSTSNACGVGGTTCSSCLFPQACTAGFCSGGTSGGGSGGGSGGETGGGTGGGSSSCQPLTCIEFGKNCGEVDDGCGGTVLCGNCEVPGESCGGNGQANVCGGGVCTPRTCEQLGKNCGPVSDGCSALLDCGTCASPDTCGGGGTANVCGRGCTPTTCSALGKNCGQVPDGCGGTLQCGSCSGAQTCGGGGMANVCGAGCVAKTCAKLGKNCGLVGDGCGGFVECGMCANLQTCGGAGVDNVCGATCTSCPNGYTCNTSGVCAGGNATALILDVPVPPLHPVSGRVTINGMDAVATVCSSNTRARITFDHTSDTRFSSATDVLGCTNLNDPYTFTTQLY
;
A
#
# COMPACT_ATOMS: atom_id res chain seq x y z
N MET A 1 -62.56 -30.38 16.60
CA MET A 1 -61.73 -29.47 17.42
C MET A 1 -61.09 -28.46 16.48
N ARG A 2 -61.67 -27.26 16.35
CA ARG A 2 -61.17 -26.16 15.51
C ARG A 2 -60.56 -25.12 16.46
N ALA A 3 -59.26 -24.88 16.35
CA ALA A 3 -58.53 -23.93 17.19
C ALA A 3 -58.72 -22.51 16.65
N LEU A 4 -59.24 -21.61 17.49
CA LEU A 4 -59.41 -20.19 17.23
C LEU A 4 -58.10 -19.45 17.54
N LEU A 5 -57.49 -18.85 16.52
CA LEU A 5 -56.32 -18.01 16.60
C LEU A 5 -56.75 -16.58 17.03
N ARG A 6 -56.36 -16.15 18.24
CA ARG A 6 -56.56 -14.77 18.72
C ARG A 6 -55.29 -13.95 18.45
N ILE A 7 -55.38 -12.98 17.53
CA ILE A 7 -54.33 -12.00 17.25
C ILE A 7 -54.49 -10.84 18.25
N GLY A 8 -53.55 -10.70 19.18
CA GLY A 8 -53.45 -9.57 20.09
C GLY A 8 -52.56 -8.48 19.51
N LEU A 9 -53.17 -7.37 19.08
CA LEU A 9 -52.49 -6.16 18.61
C LEU A 9 -51.96 -5.37 19.82
N PHE A 10 -50.66 -5.50 20.11
CA PHE A 10 -49.97 -4.70 21.12
C PHE A 10 -49.50 -3.38 20.49
N ILE A 11 -50.25 -2.30 20.70
CA ILE A 11 -49.81 -0.93 20.37
C ILE A 11 -48.94 -0.46 21.53
N CYS A 12 -47.62 -0.49 21.33
CA CYS A 12 -46.65 0.07 22.25
C CYS A 12 -46.61 1.59 22.05
N ALA A 13 -47.15 2.33 23.01
CA ALA A 13 -47.08 3.79 23.04
C ALA A 13 -45.65 4.22 23.38
N VAL A 14 -44.87 4.60 22.36
CA VAL A 14 -43.57 5.24 22.56
C VAL A 14 -43.80 6.71 22.88
N THR A 15 -43.59 7.07 24.14
CA THR A 15 -43.52 8.45 24.62
C THR A 15 -42.31 9.14 23.97
N LEU A 16 -42.54 10.17 23.16
CA LEU A 16 -41.48 11.06 22.69
C LEU A 16 -40.92 11.85 23.88
N SER A 17 -39.81 11.37 24.44
CA SER A 17 -38.93 12.19 25.26
C SER A 17 -38.17 13.15 24.34
N ALA A 18 -38.36 14.45 24.57
CA ALA A 18 -37.58 15.51 23.95
C ALA A 18 -36.08 15.24 24.19
N CYS A 19 -35.36 14.94 23.10
CA CYS A 19 -33.90 14.82 23.14
C CYS A 19 -33.33 16.23 23.19
N GLY A 20 -32.60 16.53 24.28
CA GLY A 20 -31.79 17.73 24.37
C GLY A 20 -30.78 17.77 23.23
N SER A 21 -30.49 18.97 22.74
CA SER A 21 -29.48 19.26 21.73
C SER A 21 -28.18 18.52 22.03
N SER A 22 -27.94 17.40 21.34
CA SER A 22 -26.62 16.79 21.27
C SER A 22 -25.71 17.82 20.60
N GLN A 23 -24.67 18.26 21.31
CA GLN A 23 -23.64 19.07 20.69
C GLN A 23 -23.05 18.28 19.53
N GLN A 24 -23.11 18.85 18.32
CA GLN A 24 -22.47 18.27 17.16
C GLN A 24 -20.97 18.15 17.44
N CYS A 25 -20.38 17.01 17.06
CA CYS A 25 -18.96 16.79 17.14
C CYS A 25 -18.19 17.87 16.37
N ALA A 26 -17.20 18.47 17.03
CA ALA A 26 -16.37 19.54 16.53
C ALA A 26 -14.92 19.38 17.04
N PRO A 27 -13.93 20.01 16.38
CA PRO A 27 -12.54 20.00 16.85
C PRO A 27 -12.34 20.49 18.29
N SER A 28 -13.26 21.30 18.82
CA SER A 28 -13.20 21.84 20.18
C SER A 28 -13.73 20.89 21.27
N ASN A 29 -14.48 19.85 20.91
CA ASN A 29 -15.12 18.95 21.88
C ASN A 29 -14.88 17.45 21.60
N CYS A 30 -14.06 17.10 20.60
CA CYS A 30 -13.73 15.72 20.26
C CYS A 30 -12.22 15.49 20.13
N SER A 31 -11.67 14.62 20.98
CA SER A 31 -10.25 14.27 20.95
C SER A 31 -9.90 13.28 19.84
N GLY A 32 -10.85 12.46 19.37
CA GLY A 32 -10.69 11.56 18.23
C GLY A 32 -11.27 12.14 16.94
N CYS A 33 -12.17 11.43 16.25
CA CYS A 33 -12.75 11.87 14.98
C CYS A 33 -14.28 11.96 15.04
N CYS A 34 -14.88 12.73 14.14
CA CYS A 34 -16.32 12.89 14.01
C CYS A 34 -16.89 11.94 12.96
N SER A 35 -17.84 11.10 13.37
CA SER A 35 -18.67 10.28 12.48
C SER A 35 -19.63 11.14 11.66
N ALA A 36 -20.18 10.57 10.58
CA ALA A 36 -21.16 11.24 9.72
C ALA A 36 -22.43 11.67 10.47
N ASP A 37 -22.81 10.96 11.53
CA ASP A 37 -23.93 11.27 12.41
C ASP A 37 -23.58 12.33 13.49
N GLY A 38 -22.39 12.93 13.42
CA GLY A 38 -21.94 13.99 14.34
C GLY A 38 -21.55 13.48 15.74
N THR A 39 -21.23 12.19 15.87
CA THR A 39 -20.77 11.57 17.13
C THR A 39 -19.24 11.56 17.19
N CYS A 40 -18.67 11.84 18.36
CA CYS A 40 -17.22 11.76 18.57
C CYS A 40 -16.79 10.31 18.84
N GLU A 41 -15.96 9.78 17.96
CA GLU A 41 -15.29 8.49 18.11
C GLU A 41 -13.89 8.69 18.67
N SER A 42 -13.37 7.70 19.40
CA SER A 42 -12.06 7.77 20.04
C SER A 42 -10.86 7.78 19.08
N GLY A 43 -11.08 7.57 17.78
CA GLY A 43 -10.00 7.65 16.78
C GLY A 43 -9.05 6.44 16.75
N SER A 44 -9.35 5.36 17.47
CA SER A 44 -8.46 4.20 17.66
C SER A 44 -8.89 2.93 16.94
N THR A 45 -10.04 2.93 16.26
CA THR A 45 -10.54 1.77 15.50
C THR A 45 -10.27 1.93 14.02
N SER A 46 -10.08 0.83 13.29
CA SER A 46 -9.80 0.85 11.85
C SER A 46 -10.91 1.51 11.02
N ASN A 47 -12.15 1.57 11.51
CA ASN A 47 -13.29 2.14 10.80
C ASN A 47 -13.61 3.58 11.22
N ALA A 48 -12.96 4.08 12.27
CA ALA A 48 -13.11 5.43 12.79
C ALA A 48 -11.75 5.96 13.24
N CYS A 49 -10.82 6.08 12.29
CA CYS A 49 -9.46 6.56 12.52
C CYS A 49 -9.38 8.07 12.29
N GLY A 50 -8.82 8.80 13.25
CA GLY A 50 -8.60 10.25 13.15
C GLY A 50 -8.45 10.91 14.52
N VAL A 51 -8.00 12.17 14.54
CA VAL A 51 -7.78 12.97 15.76
C VAL A 51 -8.26 14.41 15.57
N GLY A 52 -8.54 15.09 16.69
CA GLY A 52 -8.86 16.52 16.70
C GLY A 52 -10.21 16.90 16.07
N GLY A 53 -11.21 16.02 16.15
CA GLY A 53 -12.57 16.27 15.64
C GLY A 53 -12.66 16.41 14.13
N THR A 54 -11.70 15.85 13.40
CA THR A 54 -11.75 15.68 11.94
C THR A 54 -12.71 14.56 11.55
N THR A 55 -13.20 14.51 10.31
CA THR A 55 -14.08 13.42 9.85
C THR A 55 -13.37 12.07 9.92
N CYS A 56 -14.01 11.07 10.52
CA CYS A 56 -13.46 9.73 10.64
C CYS A 56 -13.09 9.12 9.28
N SER A 57 -11.91 8.52 9.21
CA SER A 57 -11.43 7.77 8.05
C SER A 57 -11.42 6.26 8.34
N SER A 58 -11.62 5.46 7.29
CA SER A 58 -11.52 3.99 7.37
C SER A 58 -10.19 3.54 6.78
N CYS A 59 -9.40 2.82 7.57
CA CYS A 59 -8.14 2.24 7.15
C CYS A 59 -8.40 1.05 6.22
N LEU A 60 -7.76 1.07 5.05
CA LEU A 60 -7.89 0.00 4.07
C LEU A 60 -7.02 -1.18 4.49
N PHE A 61 -7.51 -2.42 4.35
CA PHE A 61 -6.70 -3.60 4.61
C PHE A 61 -5.44 -3.60 3.71
N PRO A 62 -4.20 -3.74 4.25
CA PRO A 62 -3.82 -4.25 5.58
C PRO A 62 -3.42 -3.18 6.64
N GLN A 63 -3.87 -1.94 6.49
CA GLN A 63 -3.58 -0.83 7.42
C GLN A 63 -4.33 -0.98 8.75
N ALA A 64 -3.68 -0.61 9.85
CA ALA A 64 -4.23 -0.44 11.18
C ALA A 64 -4.20 1.03 11.61
N CYS A 65 -5.21 1.45 12.36
CA CYS A 65 -5.23 2.79 12.94
C CYS A 65 -4.27 2.88 14.13
N THR A 66 -3.21 3.68 14.02
CA THR A 66 -2.24 3.92 15.09
C THR A 66 -2.12 5.42 15.32
N ALA A 67 -2.42 5.88 16.54
CA ALA A 67 -2.40 7.29 16.93
C ALA A 67 -3.23 8.23 16.01
N GLY A 68 -4.37 7.75 15.49
CA GLY A 68 -5.23 8.54 14.61
C GLY A 68 -4.88 8.50 13.13
N PHE A 69 -3.89 7.68 12.73
CA PHE A 69 -3.47 7.55 11.33
C PHE A 69 -3.50 6.09 10.87
N CYS A 70 -3.90 5.86 9.62
CA CYS A 70 -3.87 4.53 9.00
C CYS A 70 -2.44 4.16 8.59
N SER A 71 -1.91 3.08 9.17
CA SER A 71 -0.52 2.64 8.99
C SER A 71 -0.45 1.11 8.79
N GLY A 72 0.32 0.60 7.82
CA GLY A 72 0.55 -0.85 7.67
C GLY A 72 0.32 -1.51 6.30
N GLY A 73 0.55 -0.83 5.17
CA GLY A 73 0.53 -1.46 3.83
C GLY A 73 1.94 -1.73 3.28
N THR A 74 2.33 -2.99 3.09
CA THR A 74 3.57 -3.33 2.39
C THR A 74 3.41 -3.22 0.87
N SER A 75 3.86 -2.11 0.29
CA SER A 75 4.64 -2.10 -0.98
C SER A 75 5.05 -0.68 -1.39
N GLY A 76 6.34 -0.38 -1.20
CA GLY A 76 7.21 0.23 -2.22
C GLY A 76 7.16 1.75 -2.42
N GLY A 77 8.01 2.49 -1.71
CA GLY A 77 8.32 3.89 -2.05
C GLY A 77 9.27 4.61 -1.09
N GLY A 78 10.52 4.15 -0.98
CA GLY A 78 11.71 4.95 -0.61
C GLY A 78 11.76 5.64 0.75
N SER A 79 12.48 5.04 1.71
CA SER A 79 12.99 5.73 2.90
C SER A 79 14.25 6.54 2.59
N GLY A 80 14.33 7.76 3.10
CA GLY A 80 15.57 8.52 3.23
C GLY A 80 15.51 9.43 4.46
N GLY A 81 16.42 9.19 5.41
CA GLY A 81 16.69 10.03 6.58
C GLY A 81 15.96 9.55 7.84
N GLY A 82 16.60 9.19 8.96
CA GLY A 82 17.89 9.62 9.47
C GLY A 82 17.64 10.04 10.92
N SER A 83 18.16 9.27 11.88
CA SER A 83 18.06 9.54 13.31
C SER A 83 18.99 10.68 13.73
N GLY A 84 18.49 11.53 14.63
CA GLY A 84 19.32 12.28 15.59
C GLY A 84 19.26 13.81 15.47
N GLY A 85 19.10 14.45 16.63
CA GLY A 85 19.67 15.76 16.91
C GLY A 85 18.67 16.90 17.08
N GLU A 86 18.43 17.26 18.34
CA GLU A 86 17.87 18.54 18.74
C GLU A 86 18.68 19.68 18.10
N THR A 87 18.03 20.54 17.32
CA THR A 87 18.22 22.00 17.29
C THR A 87 17.13 22.59 16.41
N GLY A 88 16.41 23.57 16.97
CA GLY A 88 15.33 24.26 16.28
C GLY A 88 15.80 24.99 15.02
N GLY A 89 15.01 24.90 13.97
CA GLY A 89 15.25 25.58 12.70
C GLY A 89 14.16 25.21 11.70
N GLY A 90 12.99 25.81 11.85
CA GLY A 90 11.89 25.65 10.90
C GLY A 90 12.30 26.17 9.53
N THR A 91 12.46 25.27 8.57
CA THR A 91 12.51 25.61 7.14
C THR A 91 11.09 25.81 6.64
N GLY A 92 10.62 27.06 6.63
CA GLY A 92 9.39 27.45 5.95
C GLY A 92 9.68 27.65 4.46
N GLY A 93 9.29 26.68 3.63
CA GLY A 93 9.33 26.80 2.18
C GLY A 93 8.12 26.12 1.57
N GLY A 94 7.11 26.91 1.18
CA GLY A 94 5.98 26.42 0.39
C GLY A 94 4.64 27.05 0.72
N SER A 95 4.38 28.22 0.14
CA SER A 95 3.05 28.61 -0.37
C SER A 95 1.85 28.50 0.59
N SER A 96 1.89 29.25 1.67
CA SER A 96 0.68 29.89 2.20
C SER A 96 1.13 31.26 2.71
N SER A 97 0.23 32.25 2.68
CA SER A 97 0.41 33.53 3.39
C SER A 97 1.22 33.28 4.66
N CYS A 98 2.33 33.98 4.89
CA CYS A 98 3.11 33.75 6.10
C CYS A 98 2.13 33.82 7.29
N GLN A 99 1.90 32.67 7.92
CA GLN A 99 0.96 32.56 9.03
C GLN A 99 1.76 32.91 10.28
N PRO A 100 1.45 34.03 10.96
CA PRO A 100 2.12 34.41 12.19
C PRO A 100 1.97 33.30 13.22
N LEU A 101 3.08 32.81 13.77
CA LEU A 101 3.03 31.84 14.85
C LEU A 101 2.64 32.55 16.16
N THR A 102 1.84 31.87 16.97
CA THR A 102 1.43 32.28 18.30
C THR A 102 2.46 31.88 19.36
N CYS A 103 2.36 32.51 20.54
CA CYS A 103 3.22 32.20 21.67
C CYS A 103 3.21 30.72 22.07
N ILE A 104 2.06 30.07 21.99
CA ILE A 104 1.92 28.64 22.32
C ILE A 104 2.66 27.77 21.30
N GLU A 105 2.58 28.12 20.02
CA GLU A 105 3.27 27.39 18.94
C GLU A 105 4.79 27.49 19.05
N PHE A 106 5.32 28.61 19.57
CA PHE A 106 6.74 28.76 19.90
C PHE A 106 7.14 28.21 21.27
N GLY A 107 6.19 27.76 22.09
CA GLY A 107 6.42 27.36 23.47
C GLY A 107 6.90 28.51 24.37
N LYS A 108 6.45 29.74 24.12
CA LYS A 108 6.81 30.96 24.85
C LYS A 108 5.64 31.45 25.68
N ASN A 109 5.92 32.05 26.84
CA ASN A 109 4.89 32.54 27.76
C ASN A 109 5.20 33.92 28.37
N CYS A 110 6.19 34.63 27.83
CA CYS A 110 6.50 36.00 28.24
C CYS A 110 7.26 36.79 27.17
N GLY A 111 7.16 38.11 27.24
CA GLY A 111 7.94 39.03 26.40
C GLY A 111 7.45 39.09 24.95
N GLU A 112 8.13 39.91 24.13
CA GLU A 112 7.85 40.02 22.70
C GLU A 112 8.70 39.04 21.88
N VAL A 113 8.09 38.37 20.92
CA VAL A 113 8.70 37.35 20.05
C VAL A 113 8.40 37.70 18.59
N ASP A 114 9.34 37.45 17.67
CA ASP A 114 9.09 37.54 16.22
C ASP A 114 8.13 36.43 15.79
N ASP A 115 7.11 36.78 15.00
CA ASP A 115 6.06 35.85 14.58
C ASP A 115 6.47 34.92 13.42
N GLY A 116 7.72 35.00 12.97
CA GLY A 116 8.25 34.29 11.80
C GLY A 116 7.88 34.93 10.47
N CYS A 117 7.11 36.01 10.49
CA CYS A 117 6.53 36.69 9.34
C CYS A 117 6.88 38.18 9.25
N GLY A 118 7.83 38.63 10.09
CA GLY A 118 8.26 40.03 10.17
C GLY A 118 7.38 40.92 11.05
N GLY A 119 6.42 40.33 11.77
CA GLY A 119 5.66 40.95 12.85
C GLY A 119 6.14 40.49 14.22
N THR A 120 5.57 41.06 15.28
CA THR A 120 5.85 40.66 16.67
C THR A 120 4.59 40.22 17.39
N VAL A 121 4.73 39.26 18.31
CA VAL A 121 3.68 38.78 19.19
C VAL A 121 4.09 38.95 20.66
N LEU A 122 3.19 39.51 21.48
CA LEU A 122 3.39 39.70 22.91
C LEU A 122 2.86 38.48 23.69
N CYS A 123 3.75 37.76 24.37
CA CYS A 123 3.45 36.49 25.04
C CYS A 123 3.09 36.59 26.53
N GLY A 124 2.91 37.81 27.04
CA GLY A 124 2.54 38.06 28.44
C GLY A 124 3.74 38.42 29.32
N ASN A 125 3.53 38.35 30.63
CA ASN A 125 4.50 38.68 31.68
C ASN A 125 4.61 37.56 32.72
N CYS A 126 5.73 37.52 33.45
CA CYS A 126 5.92 36.55 34.52
C CYS A 126 5.31 37.08 35.82
N GLU A 127 4.26 36.41 36.29
CA GLU A 127 3.49 36.83 37.47
C GLU A 127 4.05 36.27 38.78
N VAL A 128 4.89 35.23 38.72
CA VAL A 128 5.47 34.59 39.91
C VAL A 128 6.65 35.45 40.44
N PRO A 129 6.65 35.83 41.74
CA PRO A 129 7.76 36.57 42.32
C PRO A 129 9.09 35.81 42.21
N GLY A 130 10.11 36.47 41.66
CA GLY A 130 11.43 35.90 41.46
C GLY A 130 11.64 35.23 40.10
N GLU A 131 10.60 35.18 39.25
CA GLU A 131 10.76 34.84 37.85
C GLU A 131 11.08 36.07 37.01
N SER A 132 11.92 35.87 36.00
CA SER A 132 12.12 36.81 34.91
C SER A 132 11.85 36.11 33.59
N CYS A 133 11.42 36.88 32.60
CA CYS A 133 11.28 36.34 31.25
C CYS A 133 12.66 36.00 30.71
N GLY A 134 12.86 34.75 30.26
CA GLY A 134 14.17 34.26 29.90
C GLY A 134 15.00 33.69 31.06
N GLY A 135 14.42 33.65 32.27
CA GLY A 135 15.04 33.05 33.45
C GLY A 135 15.35 31.56 33.24
N ASN A 136 16.28 31.01 34.03
CA ASN A 136 16.85 29.67 33.84
C ASN A 136 17.49 29.44 32.44
N GLY A 137 17.76 30.49 31.67
CA GLY A 137 18.42 30.41 30.36
C GLY A 137 17.50 30.05 29.19
N GLN A 138 16.17 30.01 29.39
CA GLN A 138 15.20 29.69 28.34
C GLN A 138 14.55 30.95 27.78
N ALA A 139 15.02 31.41 26.61
CA ALA A 139 14.52 32.62 25.95
C ALA A 139 12.98 32.66 25.85
N ASN A 140 12.38 33.77 26.31
CA ASN A 140 10.93 34.04 26.29
C ASN A 140 10.07 33.01 27.05
N VAL A 141 10.66 32.37 28.05
CA VAL A 141 9.98 31.50 29.02
C VAL A 141 10.20 32.04 30.42
N CYS A 142 9.15 32.12 31.23
CA CYS A 142 9.27 32.49 32.63
C CYS A 142 10.07 31.44 33.41
N GLY A 143 11.07 31.91 34.15
CA GLY A 143 11.90 31.06 34.99
C GLY A 143 12.64 31.85 36.06
N GLY A 144 13.20 31.15 37.03
CA GLY A 144 13.97 31.76 38.12
C GLY A 144 15.30 32.37 37.67
N GLY A 145 15.73 33.43 38.35
CA GLY A 145 17.04 34.06 38.15
C GLY A 145 17.02 35.27 37.23
N VAL A 146 18.20 35.80 36.92
CA VAL A 146 18.39 37.00 36.08
C VAL A 146 18.52 36.59 34.62
N CYS A 147 17.71 37.17 33.74
CA CYS A 147 17.87 36.97 32.31
C CYS A 147 19.07 37.75 31.77
N THR A 148 19.87 37.11 30.91
CA THR A 148 20.99 37.75 30.20
C THR A 148 20.61 37.91 28.72
N PRO A 149 20.39 39.14 28.24
CA PRO A 149 19.90 39.38 26.88
C PRO A 149 20.97 39.07 25.84
N ARG A 150 20.56 38.47 24.72
CA ARG A 150 21.46 38.19 23.59
C ARG A 150 21.59 39.40 22.67
N THR A 151 22.65 39.47 21.89
CA THR A 151 22.83 40.46 20.81
C THR A 151 22.44 39.89 19.45
N CYS A 152 22.20 40.76 18.46
CA CYS A 152 21.96 40.34 17.07
C CYS A 152 23.06 39.43 16.52
N GLU A 153 24.33 39.73 16.84
CA GLU A 153 25.50 38.93 16.44
C GLU A 153 25.47 37.52 17.06
N GLN A 154 25.14 37.42 18.34
CA GLN A 154 25.00 36.13 19.04
C GLN A 154 23.84 35.28 18.52
N LEU A 155 22.84 35.91 17.92
CA LEU A 155 21.69 35.26 17.27
C LEU A 155 21.93 34.99 15.78
N GLY A 156 23.04 35.46 15.22
CA GLY A 156 23.34 35.35 13.79
C GLY A 156 22.37 36.14 12.90
N LYS A 157 21.77 37.21 13.41
CA LYS A 157 20.77 38.04 12.71
C LYS A 157 21.36 39.40 12.36
N ASN A 158 20.99 39.94 11.19
CA ASN A 158 21.52 41.22 10.69
C ASN A 158 20.45 42.12 10.05
N CYS A 159 19.17 41.83 10.29
CA CYS A 159 18.07 42.72 9.93
C CYS A 159 16.81 42.44 10.73
N GLY A 160 15.95 43.46 10.84
CA GLY A 160 14.62 43.35 11.40
C GLY A 160 14.57 43.15 12.92
N PRO A 161 13.34 43.08 13.47
CA PRO A 161 13.12 42.86 14.90
C PRO A 161 13.40 41.42 15.32
N VAL A 162 14.10 41.21 16.43
CA VAL A 162 14.42 39.88 16.98
C VAL A 162 14.34 39.91 18.50
N SER A 163 13.73 38.92 19.14
CA SER A 163 13.74 38.87 20.62
C SER A 163 15.14 38.64 21.19
N ASP A 164 15.50 39.38 22.24
CA ASP A 164 16.75 39.18 22.99
C ASP A 164 16.69 37.97 23.94
N GLY A 165 15.51 37.36 24.08
CA GLY A 165 15.21 36.26 24.98
C GLY A 165 14.78 36.69 26.39
N CYS A 166 14.83 37.98 26.71
CA CYS A 166 14.61 38.61 28.02
C CYS A 166 13.49 39.67 28.02
N SER A 167 12.51 39.52 27.13
CA SER A 167 11.40 40.45 26.87
C SER A 167 11.69 41.68 26.01
N ALA A 168 12.94 41.97 25.65
CA ALA A 168 13.22 43.09 24.77
C ALA A 168 13.33 42.63 23.31
N LEU A 169 13.02 43.55 22.41
CA LEU A 169 13.18 43.37 20.98
C LEU A 169 14.45 44.12 20.52
N LEU A 170 15.34 43.41 19.85
CA LEU A 170 16.51 43.95 19.18
C LEU A 170 16.13 44.36 17.76
N ASP A 171 16.49 45.57 17.35
CA ASP A 171 16.50 45.94 15.94
C ASP A 171 17.89 45.62 15.36
N CYS A 172 17.95 44.57 14.55
CA CYS A 172 19.20 44.13 13.92
C CYS A 172 19.54 44.88 12.64
N GLY A 173 18.83 45.96 12.31
CA GLY A 173 19.11 46.84 11.20
C GLY A 173 18.27 46.56 9.95
N THR A 174 18.70 47.13 8.82
CA THR A 174 18.02 46.99 7.53
C THR A 174 18.98 46.48 6.46
N CYS A 175 18.42 45.84 5.43
CA CYS A 175 19.22 45.31 4.32
C CYS A 175 19.46 46.37 3.26
N ALA A 176 20.66 46.35 2.67
CA ALA A 176 20.95 47.16 1.48
C ALA A 176 20.19 46.60 0.28
N SER A 177 19.58 47.48 -0.52
CA SER A 177 18.93 47.10 -1.77
C SER A 177 19.95 46.39 -2.70
N PRO A 178 19.59 45.27 -3.35
CA PRO A 178 18.25 44.70 -3.55
C PRO A 178 17.83 43.65 -2.51
N ASP A 179 18.59 43.44 -1.44
CA ASP A 179 18.30 42.42 -0.45
C ASP A 179 17.13 42.84 0.44
N THR A 180 16.35 41.85 0.89
CA THR A 180 15.26 42.06 1.83
C THR A 180 15.50 41.21 3.07
N CYS A 181 14.97 41.65 4.20
CA CYS A 181 15.12 40.89 5.44
C CYS A 181 14.34 39.58 5.33
N GLY A 182 15.05 38.44 5.40
CA GLY A 182 14.46 37.13 5.12
C GLY A 182 14.44 36.71 3.65
N GLY A 183 14.90 37.56 2.72
CA GLY A 183 14.77 37.31 1.28
C GLY A 183 15.48 36.04 0.79
N GLY A 184 16.55 35.62 1.47
CA GLY A 184 17.28 34.38 1.19
C GLY A 184 16.67 33.11 1.79
N GLY A 185 15.46 33.18 2.37
CA GLY A 185 14.79 32.04 3.02
C GLY A 185 15.18 31.79 4.47
N THR A 186 16.03 32.64 5.06
CA THR A 186 16.40 32.58 6.49
C THR A 186 15.88 33.84 7.20
N ALA A 187 14.97 33.68 8.16
CA ALA A 187 14.38 34.80 8.90
C ALA A 187 15.44 35.69 9.57
N ASN A 188 15.22 37.01 9.54
CA ASN A 188 16.08 38.05 10.12
C ASN A 188 17.54 38.05 9.62
N VAL A 189 17.76 37.50 8.42
CA VAL A 189 19.03 37.55 7.70
C VAL A 189 18.80 38.22 6.34
N CYS A 190 19.64 39.19 6.02
CA CYS A 190 19.66 39.81 4.70
C CYS A 190 20.03 38.79 3.65
N GLY A 191 19.15 38.66 2.65
CA GLY A 191 19.41 37.84 1.49
C GLY A 191 18.59 38.32 0.34
N ARG A 192 19.07 38.03 -0.86
CA ARG A 192 18.33 38.33 -2.07
C ARG A 192 17.14 37.38 -2.18
N GLY A 193 15.97 37.96 -2.44
CA GLY A 193 14.76 37.21 -2.78
C GLY A 193 15.03 36.14 -3.84
N CYS A 194 14.38 34.98 -3.71
CA CYS A 194 14.39 33.98 -4.78
C CYS A 194 13.85 34.63 -6.07
N THR A 195 14.58 34.48 -7.17
CA THR A 195 14.15 34.99 -8.49
C THR A 195 13.34 33.89 -9.19
N PRO A 196 12.03 34.07 -9.41
CA PRO A 196 11.19 33.07 -10.07
C PRO A 196 11.72 32.72 -11.45
N THR A 197 11.68 31.44 -11.82
CA THR A 197 11.88 31.04 -13.22
C THR A 197 10.71 31.51 -14.09
N THR A 198 10.79 31.31 -15.39
CA THR A 198 9.71 31.67 -16.33
C THR A 198 9.25 30.46 -17.12
N CYS A 199 8.02 30.52 -17.63
CA CYS A 199 7.48 29.48 -18.50
C CYS A 199 8.38 29.19 -19.71
N SER A 200 8.92 30.25 -20.33
CA SER A 200 9.85 30.11 -21.47
C SER A 200 11.17 29.47 -21.05
N ALA A 201 11.74 29.84 -19.90
CA ALA A 201 12.96 29.22 -19.38
C ALA A 201 12.77 27.72 -19.07
N LEU A 202 11.57 27.31 -18.67
CA LEU A 202 11.20 25.92 -18.45
C LEU A 202 10.76 25.18 -19.74
N GLY A 203 10.68 25.88 -20.87
CA GLY A 203 10.15 25.33 -22.13
C GLY A 203 8.67 24.93 -22.05
N LYS A 204 7.88 25.59 -21.21
CA LYS A 204 6.45 25.32 -20.98
C LYS A 204 5.59 26.41 -21.60
N ASN A 205 4.45 26.03 -22.17
CA ASN A 205 3.53 26.96 -22.85
C ASN A 205 2.05 26.68 -22.55
N CYS A 206 1.75 25.89 -21.52
CA CYS A 206 0.40 25.76 -20.99
C CYS A 206 0.37 25.29 -19.53
N GLY A 207 -0.75 25.56 -18.86
CA GLY A 207 -1.03 25.06 -17.52
C GLY A 207 -0.20 25.72 -16.43
N GLN A 208 -0.25 25.13 -15.24
CA GLN A 208 0.44 25.62 -14.05
C GLN A 208 1.75 24.89 -13.83
N VAL A 209 2.81 25.62 -13.48
CA VAL A 209 4.11 25.03 -13.08
C VAL A 209 4.72 25.80 -11.90
N PRO A 210 5.45 25.16 -10.99
CA PRO A 210 6.15 25.86 -9.92
C PRO A 210 7.18 26.84 -10.47
N ASP A 211 7.34 27.98 -9.80
CA ASP A 211 8.30 29.02 -10.19
C ASP A 211 9.72 28.83 -9.60
N GLY A 212 9.91 27.79 -8.78
CA GLY A 212 11.17 27.51 -8.08
C GLY A 212 11.39 28.32 -6.80
N CYS A 213 10.46 29.20 -6.44
CA CYS A 213 10.50 30.12 -5.30
C CYS A 213 9.28 29.99 -4.37
N GLY A 214 8.49 28.92 -4.53
CA GLY A 214 7.24 28.72 -3.79
C GLY A 214 6.05 29.46 -4.37
N GLY A 215 6.16 30.05 -5.56
CA GLY A 215 5.05 30.54 -6.37
C GLY A 215 4.69 29.58 -7.51
N THR A 216 3.65 29.93 -8.26
CA THR A 216 3.16 29.17 -9.41
C THR A 216 3.10 30.06 -10.64
N LEU A 217 3.72 29.62 -11.74
CA LEU A 217 3.65 30.24 -13.05
C LEU A 217 2.42 29.74 -13.82
N GLN A 218 1.71 30.67 -14.48
CA GLN A 218 0.60 30.38 -15.39
C GLN A 218 1.11 30.45 -16.84
N CYS A 219 1.41 29.30 -17.45
CA CYS A 219 2.05 29.26 -18.77
C CYS A 219 1.10 29.36 -19.96
N GLY A 220 -0.13 29.81 -19.73
CA GLY A 220 -1.15 30.00 -20.76
C GLY A 220 -1.99 28.74 -21.03
N SER A 221 -2.67 28.73 -22.17
CA SER A 221 -3.55 27.65 -22.62
C SER A 221 -3.24 27.27 -24.07
N CYS A 222 -3.63 26.06 -24.45
CA CYS A 222 -3.47 25.58 -25.82
C CYS A 222 -4.59 26.08 -26.72
N SER A 223 -4.28 26.29 -28.00
CA SER A 223 -5.24 26.73 -29.01
C SER A 223 -5.73 25.56 -29.88
N GLY A 224 -6.94 25.66 -30.41
CA GLY A 224 -7.53 24.64 -31.27
C GLY A 224 -7.80 23.31 -30.53
N ALA A 225 -7.50 22.19 -31.18
CA ALA A 225 -7.73 20.83 -30.65
C ALA A 225 -6.55 20.30 -29.80
N GLN A 226 -5.58 21.14 -29.47
CA GLN A 226 -4.44 20.76 -28.63
C GLN A 226 -4.84 20.72 -27.17
N THR A 227 -4.27 19.77 -26.42
CA THR A 227 -4.44 19.69 -24.97
C THR A 227 -3.09 19.91 -24.29
N CYS A 228 -3.13 20.46 -23.08
CA CYS A 228 -1.91 20.67 -22.31
C CYS A 228 -1.36 19.31 -21.87
N GLY A 229 -0.19 18.93 -22.37
CA GLY A 229 0.36 17.57 -22.21
C GLY A 229 -0.01 16.59 -23.34
N GLY A 230 -0.82 16.99 -24.33
CA GLY A 230 -1.38 16.09 -25.34
C GLY A 230 -0.34 15.32 -26.18
N GLY A 231 0.83 15.93 -26.40
CA GLY A 231 1.94 15.32 -27.16
C GLY A 231 2.89 14.47 -26.32
N GLY A 232 2.53 14.11 -25.08
CA GLY A 232 3.36 13.32 -24.17
C GLY A 232 4.37 14.13 -23.35
N MET A 233 4.44 15.45 -23.54
CA MET A 233 5.29 16.36 -22.76
C MET A 233 4.45 17.24 -21.83
N ALA A 234 4.60 17.06 -20.52
CA ALA A 234 3.86 17.83 -19.52
C ALA A 234 4.05 19.35 -19.68
N ASN A 235 2.95 20.09 -19.53
CA ASN A 235 2.88 21.56 -19.64
C ASN A 235 3.34 22.12 -21.00
N VAL A 236 3.26 21.28 -22.04
CA VAL A 236 3.48 21.68 -23.43
C VAL A 236 2.24 21.35 -24.26
N CYS A 237 1.79 22.30 -25.07
CA CYS A 237 0.71 22.09 -26.03
C CYS A 237 1.15 21.10 -27.10
N GLY A 238 0.40 20.01 -27.20
CA GLY A 238 0.55 19.04 -28.27
C GLY A 238 -0.82 18.65 -28.80
N ALA A 239 -0.85 18.12 -30.02
CA ALA A 239 -2.04 17.41 -30.48
C ALA A 239 -2.40 16.37 -29.41
N GLY A 240 -3.68 16.34 -28.99
CA GLY A 240 -4.14 15.33 -28.04
C GLY A 240 -3.76 13.94 -28.53
N CYS A 241 -3.51 13.02 -27.58
CA CYS A 241 -3.19 11.66 -27.93
C CYS A 241 -4.32 11.07 -28.80
N VAL A 242 -3.96 10.59 -30.00
CA VAL A 242 -4.93 9.98 -30.92
C VAL A 242 -5.12 8.53 -30.52
N ALA A 243 -6.25 8.24 -29.88
CA ALA A 243 -6.66 6.90 -29.48
C ALA A 243 -6.52 5.92 -30.64
N LYS A 244 -5.79 4.82 -30.42
CA LYS A 244 -5.65 3.77 -31.42
C LYS A 244 -6.96 2.99 -31.53
N THR A 245 -7.40 2.75 -32.76
CA THR A 245 -8.53 1.86 -33.03
C THR A 245 -8.12 0.40 -32.85
N CYS A 246 -9.10 -0.49 -32.69
CA CYS A 246 -8.88 -1.94 -32.64
C CYS A 246 -8.08 -2.46 -33.83
N ALA A 247 -8.37 -1.96 -35.04
CA ALA A 247 -7.62 -2.30 -36.25
C ALA A 247 -6.13 -1.89 -36.16
N LYS A 248 -5.84 -0.69 -35.63
CA LYS A 248 -4.47 -0.20 -35.45
C LYS A 248 -3.72 -0.93 -34.34
N LEU A 249 -4.44 -1.53 -33.39
CA LEU A 249 -3.91 -2.38 -32.32
C LEU A 249 -3.79 -3.86 -32.73
N GLY A 250 -4.33 -4.24 -33.89
CA GLY A 250 -4.42 -5.65 -34.31
C GLY A 250 -5.30 -6.51 -33.40
N LYS A 251 -6.29 -5.89 -32.74
CA LYS A 251 -7.21 -6.56 -31.80
C LYS A 251 -8.62 -6.61 -32.38
N ASN A 252 -9.37 -7.67 -32.09
CA ASN A 252 -10.73 -7.87 -32.60
C ASN A 252 -11.73 -8.37 -31.55
N CYS A 253 -11.38 -8.32 -30.27
CA CYS A 253 -12.32 -8.56 -29.18
C CYS A 253 -11.90 -7.93 -27.86
N GLY A 254 -12.88 -7.73 -26.97
CA GLY A 254 -12.70 -7.28 -25.60
C GLY A 254 -12.32 -5.82 -25.47
N LEU A 255 -12.04 -5.40 -24.23
CA LEU A 255 -11.63 -4.05 -23.89
C LEU A 255 -10.10 -3.94 -23.98
N VAL A 256 -9.59 -2.94 -24.71
CA VAL A 256 -8.15 -2.74 -24.96
C VAL A 256 -7.76 -1.31 -24.66
N GLY A 257 -6.60 -1.07 -24.03
CA GLY A 257 -6.08 0.29 -23.86
C GLY A 257 -5.81 0.96 -25.21
N ASP A 258 -6.27 2.20 -25.39
CA ASP A 258 -6.16 2.94 -26.65
C ASP A 258 -4.77 3.62 -26.86
N GLY A 259 -3.89 3.50 -25.87
CA GLY A 259 -2.57 4.14 -25.85
C GLY A 259 -2.57 5.60 -25.39
N CYS A 260 -3.71 6.12 -24.95
CA CYS A 260 -3.95 7.50 -24.52
C CYS A 260 -4.54 7.60 -23.11
N GLY A 261 -4.52 6.50 -22.35
CA GLY A 261 -5.14 6.40 -21.03
C GLY A 261 -6.63 6.05 -21.06
N GLY A 262 -7.22 5.92 -22.25
CA GLY A 262 -8.57 5.43 -22.47
C GLY A 262 -8.61 3.95 -22.87
N PHE A 263 -9.82 3.45 -23.10
CA PHE A 263 -10.05 2.09 -23.57
C PHE A 263 -10.92 2.11 -24.84
N VAL A 264 -10.68 1.16 -25.72
CA VAL A 264 -11.50 0.88 -26.91
C VAL A 264 -12.08 -0.54 -26.82
N GLU A 265 -13.37 -0.67 -27.12
CA GLU A 265 -14.07 -1.95 -27.14
C GLU A 265 -14.00 -2.55 -28.55
N CYS A 266 -13.33 -3.70 -28.68
CA CYS A 266 -13.05 -4.35 -29.96
C CYS A 266 -14.08 -5.41 -30.36
N GLY A 267 -15.23 -5.43 -29.69
CA GLY A 267 -16.34 -6.34 -29.98
C GLY A 267 -16.23 -7.69 -29.27
N MET A 268 -17.07 -8.63 -29.71
CA MET A 268 -17.15 -9.99 -29.17
C MET A 268 -16.80 -11.01 -30.25
N CYS A 269 -16.26 -12.16 -29.82
CA CYS A 269 -15.96 -13.25 -30.73
C CYS A 269 -17.23 -13.98 -31.18
N ALA A 270 -17.30 -14.30 -32.47
CA ALA A 270 -18.36 -15.13 -33.02
C ALA A 270 -18.04 -16.63 -32.83
N ASN A 271 -19.07 -17.48 -32.90
CA ASN A 271 -18.97 -18.93 -32.73
C ASN A 271 -18.46 -19.34 -31.34
N LEU A 272 -17.88 -20.54 -31.21
CA LEU A 272 -17.29 -21.09 -29.98
C LEU A 272 -15.89 -20.55 -29.67
N GLN A 273 -15.54 -19.35 -30.17
CA GLN A 273 -14.25 -18.72 -29.90
C GLN A 273 -14.30 -17.91 -28.61
N THR A 274 -13.15 -17.75 -27.97
CA THR A 274 -13.00 -16.91 -26.77
C THR A 274 -12.01 -15.79 -27.05
N CYS A 275 -12.23 -14.64 -26.43
CA CYS A 275 -11.31 -13.52 -26.53
C CYS A 275 -10.01 -13.84 -25.78
N GLY A 276 -8.87 -13.81 -26.47
CA GLY A 276 -7.62 -14.37 -25.94
C GLY A 276 -7.39 -15.84 -26.28
N GLY A 277 -8.28 -16.47 -27.06
CA GLY A 277 -8.11 -17.85 -27.52
C GLY A 277 -6.86 -18.04 -28.38
N ALA A 278 -6.36 -19.27 -28.47
CA ALA A 278 -5.08 -19.61 -29.10
C ALA A 278 -3.84 -18.87 -28.54
N GLY A 279 -3.95 -18.28 -27.34
CA GLY A 279 -2.82 -17.68 -26.61
C GLY A 279 -2.44 -16.27 -27.05
N VAL A 280 -3.31 -15.54 -27.76
CA VAL A 280 -3.06 -14.16 -28.18
C VAL A 280 -4.11 -13.22 -27.60
N ASP A 281 -3.69 -12.36 -26.66
CA ASP A 281 -4.58 -11.42 -25.96
C ASP A 281 -5.41 -10.55 -26.91
N ASN A 282 -6.70 -10.39 -26.58
CA ASN A 282 -7.65 -9.56 -27.31
C ASN A 282 -7.78 -9.89 -28.80
N VAL A 283 -7.48 -11.14 -29.16
CA VAL A 283 -7.76 -11.72 -30.46
C VAL A 283 -8.66 -12.93 -30.28
N CYS A 284 -9.68 -13.06 -31.13
CA CYS A 284 -10.56 -14.21 -31.15
C CYS A 284 -9.82 -15.46 -31.62
N GLY A 285 -9.86 -16.50 -30.79
CA GLY A 285 -9.30 -17.81 -31.13
C GLY A 285 -10.09 -18.93 -30.48
N ALA A 286 -9.90 -20.15 -30.99
CA ALA A 286 -10.41 -21.34 -30.32
C ALA A 286 -9.65 -21.57 -29.00
N THR A 287 -10.32 -22.15 -28.02
CA THR A 287 -9.71 -22.50 -26.73
C THR A 287 -9.24 -23.95 -26.73
N CYS A 288 -8.09 -24.19 -26.12
CA CYS A 288 -7.65 -25.52 -25.72
C CYS A 288 -7.77 -25.59 -24.19
N THR A 289 -8.42 -26.62 -23.64
CA THR A 289 -8.64 -26.75 -22.19
C THR A 289 -7.31 -26.88 -21.43
N SER A 290 -6.33 -27.57 -22.01
CA SER A 290 -4.93 -27.57 -21.62
C SER A 290 -4.10 -28.25 -22.72
N CYS A 291 -2.99 -27.65 -23.13
CA CYS A 291 -2.03 -28.31 -24.02
C CYS A 291 -0.91 -28.97 -23.19
N PRO A 292 -0.43 -30.17 -23.58
CA PRO A 292 0.74 -30.78 -22.96
C PRO A 292 1.96 -29.84 -23.02
N ASN A 293 2.89 -30.00 -22.07
CA ASN A 293 4.11 -29.20 -22.04
C ASN A 293 4.85 -29.28 -23.38
N GLY A 294 5.19 -28.11 -23.93
CA GLY A 294 5.84 -27.98 -25.24
C GLY A 294 4.89 -27.88 -26.44
N TYR A 295 3.56 -27.94 -26.26
CA TYR A 295 2.58 -27.71 -27.31
C TYR A 295 1.90 -26.35 -27.15
N THR A 296 1.61 -25.69 -28.27
CA THR A 296 0.85 -24.43 -28.35
C THR A 296 -0.51 -24.67 -29.01
N CYS A 297 -1.56 -24.02 -28.51
CA CYS A 297 -2.90 -24.10 -29.11
C CYS A 297 -2.92 -23.33 -30.44
N ASN A 298 -3.18 -24.02 -31.56
CA ASN A 298 -3.28 -23.35 -32.85
C ASN A 298 -4.66 -22.68 -33.04
N THR A 299 -4.82 -21.96 -34.15
CA THR A 299 -6.05 -21.23 -34.50
C THR A 299 -7.30 -22.12 -34.64
N SER A 300 -7.13 -23.43 -34.80
CA SER A 300 -8.21 -24.42 -34.88
C SER A 300 -8.55 -25.06 -33.53
N GLY A 301 -7.90 -24.66 -32.43
CA GLY A 301 -8.13 -25.24 -31.10
C GLY A 301 -7.46 -26.59 -30.91
N VAL A 302 -6.39 -26.85 -31.67
CA VAL A 302 -5.61 -28.09 -31.60
C VAL A 302 -4.22 -27.79 -31.06
N CYS A 303 -3.79 -28.55 -30.06
CA CYS A 303 -2.43 -28.47 -29.54
C CYS A 303 -1.43 -28.96 -30.59
N ALA A 304 -0.52 -28.08 -31.03
CA ALA A 304 0.44 -28.33 -32.09
C ALA A 304 1.83 -27.77 -31.74
N GLY A 305 2.86 -28.18 -32.48
CA GLY A 305 4.24 -27.68 -32.34
C GLY A 305 5.12 -28.38 -31.29
N GLY A 306 4.56 -29.31 -30.50
CA GLY A 306 5.33 -30.07 -29.52
C GLY A 306 6.04 -31.30 -30.10
N ASN A 307 7.05 -31.79 -29.37
CA ASN A 307 7.80 -32.97 -29.75
C ASN A 307 7.05 -34.25 -29.36
N ALA A 308 6.55 -34.98 -30.38
CA ALA A 308 5.79 -36.21 -30.20
C ALA A 308 6.58 -37.34 -29.49
N THR A 309 7.91 -37.28 -29.45
CA THR A 309 8.72 -38.28 -28.73
C THR A 309 8.92 -37.97 -27.24
N ALA A 310 8.44 -36.81 -26.76
CA ALA A 310 8.56 -36.38 -25.36
C ALA A 310 7.19 -36.34 -24.63
N LEU A 311 6.18 -37.03 -25.16
CA LEU A 311 4.86 -37.11 -24.54
C LEU A 311 4.94 -37.97 -23.27
N ILE A 312 5.07 -37.33 -22.11
CA ILE A 312 4.91 -38.00 -20.82
C ILE A 312 3.40 -38.21 -20.62
N LEU A 313 2.91 -39.41 -20.94
CA LEU A 313 1.58 -39.82 -20.50
C LEU A 313 1.67 -40.17 -19.02
N ASP A 314 0.96 -39.42 -18.19
CA ASP A 314 0.77 -39.77 -16.78
C ASP A 314 -0.23 -40.94 -16.72
N VAL A 315 0.28 -42.15 -16.96
CA VAL A 315 -0.49 -43.37 -16.78
C VAL A 315 -0.45 -43.69 -15.29
N PRO A 316 -1.57 -43.58 -14.55
CA PRO A 316 -1.56 -43.87 -13.13
C PRO A 316 -1.28 -45.36 -12.94
N VAL A 317 -0.09 -45.70 -12.46
CA VAL A 317 0.28 -47.06 -12.07
C VAL A 317 -0.13 -47.24 -10.60
N PRO A 318 -0.88 -48.30 -10.24
CA PRO A 318 -1.21 -48.60 -8.85
C PRO A 318 0.06 -48.73 -7.97
N PRO A 319 0.03 -48.29 -6.69
CA PRO A 319 1.17 -48.40 -5.80
C PRO A 319 1.45 -49.86 -5.41
N LEU A 320 2.73 -50.26 -5.41
CA LEU A 320 3.16 -51.58 -4.93
C LEU A 320 3.00 -51.69 -3.41
N HIS A 321 2.39 -52.79 -2.95
CA HIS A 321 2.20 -53.10 -1.54
C HIS A 321 3.11 -54.25 -1.08
N PRO A 322 3.85 -54.11 0.04
CA PRO A 322 4.62 -55.20 0.61
C PRO A 322 3.66 -56.22 1.25
N VAL A 323 3.80 -57.48 0.86
CA VAL A 323 3.03 -58.59 1.42
C VAL A 323 3.99 -59.67 1.93
N SER A 324 3.65 -60.25 3.06
CA SER A 324 4.35 -61.41 3.61
C SER A 324 3.36 -62.42 4.14
N GLY A 325 3.68 -63.70 4.02
CA GLY A 325 2.75 -64.74 4.44
C GLY A 325 3.42 -66.10 4.57
N ARG A 326 2.57 -67.09 4.88
CA ARG A 326 2.95 -68.48 5.07
C ARG A 326 1.97 -69.37 4.33
N VAL A 327 2.48 -70.27 3.51
CA VAL A 327 1.67 -71.20 2.73
C VAL A 327 1.35 -72.42 3.58
N THR A 328 0.06 -72.74 3.69
CA THR A 328 -0.43 -73.99 4.29
C THR A 328 -1.30 -74.74 3.29
N ILE A 329 -1.27 -76.07 3.35
CA ILE A 329 -2.10 -76.97 2.56
C ILE A 329 -3.05 -77.65 3.54
N ASN A 330 -4.35 -77.37 3.43
CA ASN A 330 -5.38 -77.86 4.34
C ASN A 330 -5.09 -77.56 5.83
N GLY A 331 -4.48 -76.40 6.12
CA GLY A 331 -4.16 -75.97 7.48
C GLY A 331 -2.85 -76.54 8.06
N MET A 332 -2.15 -77.39 7.30
CA MET A 332 -0.84 -77.92 7.66
C MET A 332 0.27 -77.33 6.80
N ASP A 333 1.51 -77.39 7.28
CA ASP A 333 2.66 -76.87 6.56
C ASP A 333 2.87 -77.64 5.27
N ALA A 334 3.20 -76.92 4.20
CA ALA A 334 3.68 -77.58 2.99
C ALA A 334 4.97 -78.33 3.32
N VAL A 335 4.99 -79.63 3.05
CA VAL A 335 6.16 -80.49 3.27
C VAL A 335 6.95 -80.56 1.96
N ALA A 336 8.23 -80.20 2.02
CA ALA A 336 9.13 -80.31 0.89
C ALA A 336 9.41 -81.79 0.55
N THR A 337 9.47 -82.12 -0.73
CA THR A 337 9.88 -83.48 -1.18
C THR A 337 11.39 -83.67 -1.10
N VAL A 338 12.16 -82.59 -1.32
CA VAL A 338 13.62 -82.56 -1.21
C VAL A 338 14.01 -81.24 -0.56
N CYS A 339 14.93 -81.30 0.39
CA CYS A 339 15.45 -80.11 1.03
C CYS A 339 16.69 -79.59 0.30
N SER A 340 16.65 -78.35 -0.17
CA SER A 340 17.72 -77.68 -0.91
C SER A 340 18.12 -76.40 -0.19
N SER A 341 19.40 -76.03 -0.27
CA SER A 341 19.92 -74.75 0.22
C SER A 341 19.53 -73.56 -0.67
N ASN A 342 19.02 -73.83 -1.88
CA ASN A 342 18.56 -72.82 -2.84
C ASN A 342 17.02 -72.69 -2.80
N THR A 343 16.39 -72.31 -3.91
CA THR A 343 14.92 -72.28 -4.02
C THR A 343 14.33 -73.67 -3.86
N ARG A 344 13.40 -73.84 -2.92
CA ARG A 344 12.67 -75.11 -2.70
C ARG A 344 11.24 -75.09 -3.25
N ALA A 345 10.68 -73.91 -3.47
CA ALA A 345 9.39 -73.73 -4.14
C ALA A 345 9.27 -72.32 -4.70
N ARG A 346 8.37 -72.13 -5.66
CA ARG A 346 8.02 -70.82 -6.21
C ARG A 346 6.54 -70.56 -5.98
N ILE A 347 6.23 -69.38 -5.46
CA ILE A 347 4.87 -68.90 -5.24
C ILE A 347 4.57 -67.89 -6.34
N THR A 348 3.51 -68.11 -7.08
CA THR A 348 3.04 -67.21 -8.14
C THR A 348 1.78 -66.52 -7.67
N PHE A 349 1.72 -65.21 -7.89
CA PHE A 349 0.56 -64.35 -7.64
C PHE A 349 0.02 -63.90 -8.99
N ASP A 350 -1.02 -64.58 -9.45
CA ASP A 350 -1.68 -64.26 -10.70
C ASP A 350 -2.75 -63.20 -10.46
N HIS A 351 -2.60 -62.04 -11.10
CA HIS A 351 -3.58 -60.97 -11.01
C HIS A 351 -4.80 -61.34 -11.86
N THR A 352 -6.00 -61.24 -11.28
CA THR A 352 -7.22 -61.84 -11.84
C THR A 352 -7.72 -61.21 -13.14
N SER A 353 -7.30 -59.97 -13.44
CA SER A 353 -7.79 -59.21 -14.60
C SER A 353 -6.69 -58.72 -15.55
N ASP A 354 -5.41 -58.75 -15.15
CA ASP A 354 -4.31 -58.22 -15.96
C ASP A 354 -2.99 -58.89 -15.61
N THR A 355 -2.48 -59.72 -16.52
CA THR A 355 -1.27 -60.52 -16.31
C THR A 355 0.00 -59.67 -16.16
N ARG A 356 -0.02 -58.39 -16.58
CA ARG A 356 1.14 -57.48 -16.42
C ARG A 356 1.44 -57.18 -14.96
N PHE A 357 0.44 -57.29 -14.09
CA PHE A 357 0.57 -57.08 -12.64
C PHE A 357 0.83 -58.39 -11.87
N SER A 358 0.94 -59.52 -12.55
CA SER A 358 1.26 -60.80 -11.90
C SER A 358 2.72 -60.82 -11.46
N SER A 359 3.00 -61.48 -10.33
CA SER A 359 4.33 -61.52 -9.71
C SER A 359 4.63 -62.91 -9.19
N ALA A 360 5.90 -63.19 -8.89
CA ALA A 360 6.28 -64.44 -8.25
C ALA A 360 7.43 -64.22 -7.28
N THR A 361 7.49 -65.06 -6.26
CA THR A 361 8.58 -65.07 -5.28
C THR A 361 9.01 -66.49 -5.00
N ASP A 362 10.30 -66.64 -4.74
CA ASP A 362 10.88 -67.92 -4.40
C ASP A 362 10.88 -68.12 -2.89
N VAL A 363 10.58 -69.35 -2.46
CA VAL A 363 10.75 -69.82 -1.09
C VAL A 363 12.16 -70.41 -1.00
N LEU A 364 13.03 -69.72 -0.27
CA LEU A 364 14.45 -70.03 -0.20
C LEU A 364 14.74 -70.99 0.95
N GLY A 365 15.58 -72.00 0.70
CA GLY A 365 16.38 -72.78 1.67
C GLY A 365 15.60 -73.53 2.75
N CYS A 366 15.86 -74.81 2.97
CA CYS A 366 15.39 -75.47 4.20
C CYS A 366 16.52 -76.23 4.91
N THR A 367 16.28 -76.49 6.19
CA THR A 367 17.05 -77.36 7.08
C THR A 367 16.30 -78.65 7.39
N ASN A 368 14.95 -78.61 7.38
CA ASN A 368 14.08 -79.77 7.50
C ASN A 368 13.00 -79.75 6.40
N LEU A 369 12.50 -80.94 6.03
CA LEU A 369 11.43 -81.06 5.03
C LEU A 369 10.12 -80.39 5.48
N ASN A 370 9.96 -80.14 6.78
CA ASN A 370 8.78 -79.50 7.35
C ASN A 370 8.97 -78.00 7.60
N ASP A 371 10.06 -77.40 7.13
CA ASP A 371 10.29 -75.97 7.36
C ASP A 371 9.23 -75.10 6.65
N PRO A 372 8.66 -74.11 7.35
CA PRO A 372 7.49 -73.37 6.88
C PRO A 372 7.77 -72.59 5.60
N TYR A 373 6.82 -72.65 4.66
CA TYR A 373 6.91 -71.94 3.39
C TYR A 373 6.49 -70.48 3.60
N THR A 374 7.42 -69.65 4.04
CA THR A 374 7.22 -68.21 4.21
C THR A 374 7.72 -67.43 3.01
N PHE A 375 7.11 -66.27 2.76
CA PHE A 375 7.51 -65.36 1.69
C PHE A 375 7.32 -63.91 2.09
N THR A 376 8.08 -63.02 1.42
CA THR A 376 7.91 -61.57 1.44
C THR A 376 8.13 -61.06 0.01
N THR A 377 7.17 -60.34 -0.56
CA THR A 377 7.28 -59.79 -1.91
C THR A 377 6.49 -58.48 -2.04
N GLN A 378 6.58 -57.82 -3.20
CA GLN A 378 5.76 -56.66 -3.56
C GLN A 378 4.76 -57.05 -4.65
N LEU A 379 3.49 -56.69 -4.44
CA LEU A 379 2.39 -56.90 -5.39
C LEU A 379 1.75 -55.56 -5.76
N TYR A 380 1.18 -55.47 -6.95
CA TYR A 380 0.36 -54.34 -7.40
C TYR A 380 -1.08 -54.46 -6.89
#